data_AF-A0A644ZGE8-F1
#
_entry.id   AF-A0A644ZGE8-F1
#
_cell.length_a   1.000
_cell.length_b   1.000
_cell.length_c   1.000
_cell.angle_alpha   90.00
_cell.angle_beta   90.00
_cell.angle_gamma   90.00
#
_symmetry.space_group_name_H-M   'P 1'
#
loop_
_entity.id
_entity.type
_entity.pdbx_description
1 polymer ?
#
loop_
_entity_poly.entity_id
_entity_poly.type
_entity_poly.pdbx_seq_one_letter_code
_entity_poly.pdbx_strand_id
1 'polypeptide(L)'
;MPVSELGRMTSRGRRWGVGFEKEFLRARFDAQPVWYLSDPSPQLRAVQQMLDERIAAPGGGIDPSDPYWRLTPFIDPVRPRGSARPNDWRWEREWRVVGDVSFELSDAAFIVWSEGDDLLWDEQLTVGSLFVSHHGDEFWCDSPLEALDAQLGKMLDQLKERYLPVVDAGLPWDSEEHEYAPVNEILEACDVVEETFESFPVPVKDALADALVDIGGDLWCRAVDSWRLDDE
;
A
#
# COMPACT_ATOMS: atom_id res chain seq x y z
N MET A 1 1.02 -15.26 -1.67
CA MET A 1 0.11 -16.20 -0.96
C MET A 1 -1.31 -15.82 -1.34
N PRO A 2 -2.25 -16.76 -1.51
CA PRO A 2 -3.67 -16.42 -1.73
C PRO A 2 -4.23 -15.68 -0.52
N VAL A 3 -4.94 -14.58 -0.75
CA VAL A 3 -5.60 -13.78 0.29
C VAL A 3 -6.57 -14.62 1.14
N SER A 4 -7.22 -15.61 0.54
CA SER A 4 -8.10 -16.57 1.23
C SER A 4 -7.43 -17.41 2.33
N GLU A 5 -6.10 -17.43 2.42
CA GLU A 5 -5.35 -18.20 3.44
C GLU A 5 -4.87 -17.33 4.62
N LEU A 6 -5.16 -16.02 4.63
CA LEU A 6 -4.74 -15.08 5.68
C LEU A 6 -5.28 -15.43 7.08
N GLY A 7 -6.50 -15.95 7.16
CA GLY A 7 -7.08 -16.39 8.43
C GLY A 7 -6.26 -17.47 9.15
N ARG A 8 -5.44 -18.24 8.43
CA ARG A 8 -4.55 -19.26 9.03
C ARG A 8 -3.26 -18.67 9.58
N MET A 9 -2.80 -17.53 9.06
CA MET A 9 -1.65 -16.81 9.62
C MET A 9 -2.02 -16.17 10.96
N THR A 10 -3.20 -15.55 11.03
CA THR A 10 -3.71 -14.89 12.24
C THR A 10 -4.12 -15.89 13.33
N SER A 11 -4.64 -17.07 12.95
CA SER A 11 -5.03 -18.12 13.91
C SER A 11 -3.88 -18.71 14.73
N ARG A 12 -2.62 -18.49 14.31
CA ARG A 12 -1.41 -18.95 15.02
C ARG A 12 -0.82 -17.90 15.97
N GLY A 13 -1.58 -16.84 16.27
CA GLY A 13 -1.17 -15.77 17.20
C GLY A 13 -0.28 -14.70 16.58
N ARG A 14 -0.01 -14.76 15.26
CA ARG A 14 0.65 -13.68 14.52
C ARG A 14 -0.43 -12.71 14.06
N ARG A 15 -0.62 -11.63 14.82
CA ARG A 15 -1.71 -10.68 14.64
C ARG A 15 -1.55 -9.76 13.42
N TRP A 16 -0.37 -9.73 12.83
CA TRP A 16 -0.03 -8.82 11.75
C TRP A 16 1.00 -9.40 10.79
N GLY A 17 1.12 -8.78 9.62
CA GLY A 17 2.12 -9.11 8.60
C GLY A 17 2.25 -8.00 7.56
N VAL A 18 3.38 -7.97 6.85
CA VAL A 18 3.62 -7.06 5.73
C VAL A 18 3.82 -7.90 4.47
N GLY A 19 3.09 -7.54 3.42
CA GLY A 19 3.18 -8.11 2.09
C GLY A 19 4.00 -7.22 1.17
N PHE A 20 4.85 -7.85 0.36
CA PHE A 20 5.69 -7.17 -0.63
C PHE A 20 5.44 -7.76 -2.00
N GLU A 21 5.71 -6.96 -3.04
CA GLU A 21 5.88 -7.52 -4.36
C GLU A 21 7.06 -8.50 -4.36
N LYS A 22 6.82 -9.67 -4.94
CA LYS A 22 7.82 -10.72 -5.00
C LYS A 22 9.07 -10.27 -5.78
N GLU A 23 8.87 -9.53 -6.86
CA GLU A 23 9.95 -9.02 -7.70
C GLU A 23 10.79 -7.98 -6.97
N PHE A 24 10.15 -7.12 -6.16
CA PHE A 24 10.85 -6.22 -5.26
C PHE A 24 11.77 -6.97 -4.29
N LEU A 25 11.25 -7.99 -3.58
CA LEU A 25 12.06 -8.77 -2.64
C LEU A 25 13.23 -9.50 -3.32
N ARG A 26 13.00 -10.01 -4.54
CA ARG A 26 14.04 -10.68 -5.32
C ARG A 26 15.14 -9.70 -5.75
N ALA A 27 14.76 -8.54 -6.27
CA ALA A 27 15.71 -7.56 -6.81
C ALA A 27 16.52 -6.86 -5.71
N ARG A 28 15.92 -6.61 -4.55
CA ARG A 28 16.54 -5.81 -3.48
C ARG A 28 17.20 -6.64 -2.38
N PHE A 29 16.72 -7.86 -2.13
CA PHE A 29 17.18 -8.69 -1.01
C PHE A 29 17.53 -10.14 -1.41
N ASP A 30 17.70 -10.40 -2.71
CA ASP A 30 18.02 -11.74 -3.24
C ASP A 30 17.07 -12.83 -2.75
N ALA A 31 15.79 -12.50 -2.51
CA ALA A 31 14.81 -13.45 -2.01
C ALA A 31 14.74 -14.70 -2.91
N GLN A 32 14.75 -15.88 -2.30
CA GLN A 32 14.70 -17.17 -3.00
C GLN A 32 13.52 -18.02 -2.53
N PRO A 33 12.96 -18.85 -3.43
CA PRO A 33 11.95 -19.83 -3.04
C PRO A 33 12.56 -20.92 -2.16
N VAL A 34 11.78 -21.39 -1.19
CA VAL A 34 12.13 -22.57 -0.40
C VAL A 34 12.02 -23.84 -1.25
N TRP A 35 13.03 -24.69 -1.16
CA TRP A 35 13.10 -26.01 -1.75
C TRP A 35 12.57 -27.04 -0.76
N TYR A 36 11.33 -27.43 -0.97
CA TYR A 36 10.67 -28.48 -0.20
C TYR A 36 11.13 -29.87 -0.67
N LEU A 37 11.86 -30.60 0.17
CA LEU A 37 12.32 -31.95 -0.13
C LEU A 37 11.47 -32.98 0.60
N SER A 38 10.87 -33.93 -0.12
CA SER A 38 10.06 -34.96 0.53
C SER A 38 10.89 -35.81 1.49
N ASP A 39 10.31 -36.13 2.63
CA ASP A 39 10.87 -37.05 3.62
C ASP A 39 10.04 -38.34 3.67
N PRO A 40 10.59 -39.51 3.29
CA PRO A 40 11.95 -39.71 2.79
C PRO A 40 12.08 -39.40 1.28
N SER A 41 13.27 -38.97 0.85
CA SER A 41 13.65 -38.90 -0.57
C SER A 41 15.17 -39.04 -0.77
N PRO A 42 15.64 -39.48 -1.96
CA PRO A 42 17.06 -39.48 -2.28
C PRO A 42 17.70 -38.09 -2.16
N GLN A 43 16.99 -37.03 -2.52
CA GLN A 43 17.47 -35.65 -2.49
C GLN A 43 17.68 -35.17 -1.05
N LEU A 44 16.72 -35.43 -0.17
CA LEU A 44 16.86 -35.10 1.25
C LEU A 44 18.03 -35.87 1.89
N ARG A 45 18.18 -37.16 1.56
CA ARG A 45 19.31 -37.96 2.03
C ARG A 45 20.66 -37.42 1.56
N ALA A 46 20.76 -36.96 0.32
CA ALA A 46 21.99 -36.35 -0.20
C ALA A 46 22.35 -35.07 0.57
N VAL A 47 21.37 -34.20 0.84
CA VAL A 47 21.58 -32.99 1.66
C VAL A 47 22.01 -33.34 3.08
N GLN A 48 21.37 -34.33 3.70
CA GLN A 48 21.73 -34.82 5.03
C GLN A 48 23.15 -35.40 5.06
N GLN A 49 23.53 -36.21 4.07
CA GLN A 49 24.88 -36.74 3.97
C GLN A 49 25.92 -35.61 3.84
N MET A 50 25.65 -34.60 3.02
CA MET A 50 26.52 -33.43 2.88
C MET A 50 26.70 -32.67 4.21
N LEU A 51 25.65 -32.59 5.03
CA LEU A 51 25.72 -32.02 6.38
C LEU A 51 26.56 -32.89 7.31
N ASP A 52 26.32 -34.20 7.33
CA ASP A 52 27.02 -35.15 8.19
C ASP A 52 28.53 -35.15 7.90
N GLU A 53 28.93 -35.12 6.62
CA GLU A 53 30.32 -35.03 6.19
C GLU A 53 31.02 -33.76 6.70
N ARG A 54 30.30 -32.63 6.73
CA ARG A 54 30.82 -31.34 7.23
C ARG A 54 30.95 -31.30 8.75
N ILE A 55 29.98 -31.88 9.46
CA ILE A 55 30.03 -31.99 10.92
C ILE A 55 31.14 -32.96 11.36
N ALA A 56 31.34 -34.05 10.62
CA ALA A 56 32.36 -35.06 10.91
C ALA A 56 33.77 -34.70 10.42
N ALA A 57 33.97 -33.51 9.83
CA ALA A 57 35.24 -33.11 9.24
C ALA A 57 36.39 -33.12 10.28
N PRO A 58 37.56 -33.70 9.95
CA PRO A 58 38.71 -33.74 10.85
C PRO A 58 39.21 -32.32 11.13
N GLY A 59 39.21 -31.88 12.39
CA GLY A 59 39.56 -30.50 12.78
C GLY A 59 38.57 -29.86 13.75
N GLY A 60 37.39 -30.47 13.95
CA GLY A 60 36.53 -30.22 15.12
C GLY A 60 35.81 -28.87 15.13
N GLY A 61 35.36 -28.38 13.98
CA GLY A 61 34.58 -27.15 13.90
C GLY A 61 33.69 -27.08 12.67
N ILE A 62 32.52 -26.46 12.86
CA ILE A 62 31.70 -25.96 11.76
C ILE A 62 32.51 -24.86 11.07
N ASP A 63 32.88 -25.03 9.80
CA ASP A 63 33.44 -23.95 8.98
C ASP A 63 32.31 -23.02 8.55
N PRO A 64 32.17 -21.82 9.13
CA PRO A 64 31.08 -20.90 8.81
C PRO A 64 31.18 -20.34 7.38
N SER A 65 32.32 -20.50 6.71
CA SER A 65 32.54 -20.03 5.34
C SER A 65 32.10 -21.03 4.27
N ASP A 66 31.77 -22.27 4.66
CA ASP A 66 31.31 -23.30 3.71
C ASP A 66 30.02 -22.82 2.99
N PRO A 67 29.99 -22.82 1.65
CA PRO A 67 28.82 -22.35 0.88
C PRO A 67 27.56 -23.15 1.16
N TYR A 68 27.66 -24.36 1.70
CA TYR A 68 26.51 -25.16 2.14
C TYR A 68 25.60 -24.39 3.10
N TRP A 69 26.17 -23.61 4.02
CA TRP A 69 25.38 -22.83 4.99
C TRP A 69 24.56 -21.72 4.36
N ARG A 70 24.88 -21.30 3.12
CA ARG A 70 24.06 -20.35 2.36
C ARG A 70 22.84 -21.01 1.74
N LEU A 71 22.85 -22.32 1.58
CA LEU A 71 21.75 -23.09 1.00
C LEU A 71 20.75 -23.55 2.07
N THR A 72 21.21 -23.84 3.29
CA THR A 72 20.36 -24.41 4.35
C THR A 72 19.13 -23.58 4.70
N PRO A 73 19.14 -22.23 4.69
CA PRO A 73 17.92 -21.47 4.98
C PRO A 73 16.82 -21.70 3.95
N PHE A 74 17.16 -22.19 2.75
CA PHE A 74 16.22 -22.38 1.65
C PHE A 74 15.80 -23.84 1.46
N ILE A 75 16.21 -24.77 2.33
CA ILE A 75 15.84 -26.19 2.22
C ILE A 75 14.95 -26.58 3.39
N ASP A 76 13.80 -27.20 3.12
CA ASP A 76 12.88 -27.65 4.17
C ASP A 76 12.39 -29.08 3.91
N PRO A 77 12.62 -30.04 4.83
CA PRO A 77 12.08 -31.39 4.71
C PRO A 77 10.56 -31.42 4.92
N VAL A 78 9.86 -31.99 3.95
CA VAL A 78 8.40 -32.16 3.96
C VAL A 78 8.01 -33.60 4.24
N ARG A 79 7.42 -33.82 5.41
CA ARG A 79 6.85 -35.09 5.84
C ARG A 79 5.41 -35.24 5.33
N PRO A 80 5.06 -36.43 4.81
CA PRO A 80 3.75 -36.70 4.23
C PRO A 80 2.64 -36.63 5.30
N ARG A 81 1.40 -36.38 4.83
CA ARG A 81 0.20 -36.28 5.68
C ARG A 81 -0.03 -37.47 6.62
N GLY A 82 0.41 -38.67 6.22
CA GLY A 82 0.30 -39.89 7.03
C GLY A 82 1.40 -40.09 8.08
N SER A 83 2.34 -39.16 8.22
CA SER A 83 3.40 -39.23 9.24
C SER A 83 2.89 -38.80 10.62
N ALA A 84 3.65 -39.11 11.68
CA ALA A 84 3.32 -38.68 13.05
C ALA A 84 3.34 -37.14 13.23
N ARG A 85 4.02 -36.40 12.33
CA ARG A 85 4.15 -34.94 12.37
C ARG A 85 4.16 -34.37 10.94
N PRO A 86 3.02 -34.37 10.23
CA PRO A 86 2.96 -33.92 8.84
C PRO A 86 3.17 -32.40 8.73
N ASN A 87 3.88 -31.98 7.69
CA ASN A 87 4.18 -30.57 7.40
C ASN A 87 4.17 -30.31 5.89
N ASP A 88 3.18 -30.85 5.18
CA ASP A 88 3.03 -30.68 3.74
C ASP A 88 2.51 -29.28 3.39
N TRP A 89 3.45 -28.33 3.36
CA TRP A 89 3.26 -26.91 3.06
C TRP A 89 3.70 -26.54 1.63
N ARG A 90 3.88 -27.53 0.74
CA ARG A 90 4.38 -27.30 -0.64
C ARG A 90 3.52 -26.33 -1.45
N TRP A 91 2.24 -26.20 -1.07
CA TRP A 91 1.28 -25.28 -1.68
C TRP A 91 1.43 -23.83 -1.19
N GLU A 92 2.10 -23.58 -0.05
CA GLU A 92 2.33 -22.23 0.50
C GLU A 92 3.39 -21.46 -0.29
N ARG A 93 4.26 -22.17 -1.04
CA ARG A 93 5.30 -21.60 -1.92
C ARG A 93 6.09 -20.48 -1.22
N GLU A 94 6.63 -20.77 -0.04
CA GLU A 94 7.37 -19.82 0.79
C GLU A 94 8.62 -19.26 0.07
N TRP A 95 8.89 -17.97 0.30
CA TRP A 95 10.10 -17.28 -0.11
C TRP A 95 10.82 -16.81 1.15
N ARG A 96 12.16 -16.94 1.17
CA ARG A 96 12.99 -16.49 2.28
C ARG A 96 13.99 -15.44 1.81
N VAL A 97 14.37 -14.57 2.73
CA VAL A 97 15.49 -13.65 2.64
C VAL A 97 16.44 -14.03 3.77
N VAL A 98 17.74 -14.01 3.51
CA VAL A 98 18.77 -14.25 4.54
C VAL A 98 19.30 -12.90 5.00
N GLY A 99 19.19 -12.63 6.30
CA GLY A 99 19.61 -11.37 6.91
C GLY A 99 18.44 -10.42 7.18
N ASP A 100 18.78 -9.17 7.47
CA ASP A 100 17.81 -8.14 7.83
C ASP A 100 17.16 -7.54 6.57
N VAL A 101 15.87 -7.24 6.67
CA VAL A 101 15.10 -6.56 5.62
C VAL A 101 14.79 -5.14 6.10
N SER A 102 15.35 -4.15 5.42
CA SER A 102 15.06 -2.73 5.63
C SER A 102 14.20 -2.20 4.49
N PHE A 103 13.02 -1.68 4.79
CA PHE A 103 12.06 -1.20 3.80
C PHE A 103 11.37 0.07 4.30
N GLU A 104 10.88 0.87 3.35
CA GLU A 104 9.97 1.99 3.61
C GLU A 104 8.51 1.53 3.49
N LEU A 105 7.56 2.25 4.09
CA LEU A 105 6.14 1.90 3.94
C LEU A 105 5.68 1.88 2.48
N SER A 106 6.26 2.75 1.63
CA SER A 106 6.04 2.78 0.18
C SER A 106 6.51 1.52 -0.56
N ASP A 107 7.38 0.72 0.04
CA ASP A 107 7.84 -0.56 -0.52
C ASP A 107 6.84 -1.71 -0.26
N ALA A 108 5.91 -1.54 0.70
CA ALA A 108 4.94 -2.56 1.06
C ALA A 108 3.78 -2.58 0.05
N ALA A 109 3.49 -3.76 -0.49
CA ALA A 109 2.34 -3.95 -1.38
C ALA A 109 1.03 -4.01 -0.59
N PHE A 110 1.06 -4.62 0.60
CA PHE A 110 -0.08 -4.62 1.51
C PHE A 110 0.32 -4.87 2.97
N ILE A 111 -0.56 -4.54 3.90
CA ILE A 111 -0.40 -4.85 5.33
C ILE A 111 -1.59 -5.69 5.81
N VAL A 112 -1.29 -6.69 6.64
CA VAL A 112 -2.25 -7.55 7.32
C VAL A 112 -2.26 -7.15 8.79
N TRP A 113 -3.44 -6.94 9.35
CA TRP A 113 -3.61 -6.51 10.73
C TRP A 113 -4.81 -7.19 11.40
N SER A 114 -4.80 -7.27 12.73
CA SER A 114 -5.93 -7.76 13.52
C SER A 114 -6.90 -6.63 13.84
N GLU A 115 -8.17 -6.86 13.55
CA GLU A 115 -9.25 -5.92 13.85
C GLU A 115 -9.32 -5.62 15.37
N GLY A 116 -9.36 -4.33 15.74
CA GLY A 116 -9.55 -3.89 17.13
C GLY A 116 -8.29 -3.69 17.99
N ASP A 117 -7.08 -3.87 17.45
CA ASP A 117 -5.84 -3.43 18.12
C ASP A 117 -5.42 -2.07 17.54
N ASP A 118 -5.34 -1.03 18.38
CA ASP A 118 -4.85 0.30 18.00
C ASP A 118 -3.38 0.20 17.58
N LEU A 119 -3.08 0.58 16.33
CA LEU A 119 -1.70 0.73 15.90
C LEU A 119 -1.12 1.99 16.50
N LEU A 120 -0.16 1.84 17.41
CA LEU A 120 0.70 2.92 17.89
C LEU A 120 1.72 3.25 16.80
N TRP A 121 1.32 3.97 15.75
CA TRP A 121 2.25 4.59 14.82
C TRP A 121 2.65 5.96 15.36
N ASP A 122 3.95 6.22 15.47
CA ASP A 122 4.50 7.56 15.72
C ASP A 122 4.71 8.37 14.42
N GLU A 123 4.51 7.76 13.23
CA GLU A 123 4.75 8.40 11.93
C GLU A 123 3.64 8.13 10.90
N GLN A 124 3.40 9.12 10.03
CA GLN A 124 2.29 9.22 9.10
C GLN A 124 2.31 8.14 8.02
N LEU A 125 1.23 7.34 7.95
CA LEU A 125 0.97 6.36 6.90
C LEU A 125 0.81 7.02 5.52
N THR A 126 1.42 6.44 4.50
CA THR A 126 1.30 6.89 3.10
C THR A 126 0.03 6.32 2.47
N VAL A 127 -0.81 7.20 1.93
CA VAL A 127 -2.05 6.87 1.21
C VAL A 127 -1.76 6.01 -0.03
N GLY A 128 -2.59 4.99 -0.30
CA GLY A 128 -2.52 4.17 -1.53
C GLY A 128 -2.10 2.71 -1.36
N SER A 129 -1.88 2.22 -0.12
CA SER A 129 -1.53 0.82 0.13
C SER A 129 -2.78 -0.07 0.29
N LEU A 130 -2.78 -1.26 -0.32
CA LEU A 130 -3.84 -2.28 -0.18
C LEU A 130 -3.77 -2.91 1.22
N PHE A 131 -4.89 -3.16 1.87
CA PHE A 131 -4.94 -3.90 3.13
C PHE A 131 -5.75 -5.18 2.95
N VAL A 132 -5.40 -6.19 3.76
CA VAL A 132 -6.14 -7.45 3.72
C VAL A 132 -6.51 -7.89 5.11
N SER A 133 -7.81 -8.05 5.33
CA SER A 133 -8.38 -8.40 6.62
C SER A 133 -7.99 -9.83 7.01
N HIS A 134 -8.14 -10.15 8.30
CA HIS A 134 -7.99 -11.52 8.78
C HIS A 134 -9.00 -12.51 8.16
N HIS A 135 -10.11 -12.01 7.59
CA HIS A 135 -11.12 -12.80 6.88
C HIS A 135 -10.81 -12.97 5.39
N GLY A 136 -9.72 -12.36 4.90
CA GLY A 136 -9.35 -12.40 3.49
C GLY A 136 -10.17 -11.42 2.64
N ASP A 137 -10.78 -10.42 3.27
CA ASP A 137 -11.39 -9.32 2.54
C ASP A 137 -10.27 -8.39 2.08
N GLU A 138 -10.18 -8.19 0.78
CA GLU A 138 -9.32 -7.18 0.18
C GLU A 138 -10.03 -5.85 0.30
N PHE A 139 -9.42 -4.92 1.03
CA PHE A 139 -9.89 -3.57 1.09
C PHE A 139 -8.70 -2.65 0.83
N TRP A 140 -8.84 -1.82 -0.20
CA TRP A 140 -8.09 -0.58 -0.20
C TRP A 140 -8.47 0.14 1.09
N CYS A 141 -7.50 0.71 1.80
CA CYS A 141 -7.72 1.29 3.13
C CYS A 141 -9.10 1.97 3.23
N ASP A 142 -10.03 1.30 3.90
CA ASP A 142 -11.41 1.71 4.15
C ASP A 142 -11.53 1.69 5.70
N SER A 143 -11.45 2.80 6.41
CA SER A 143 -11.67 4.16 5.89
C SER A 143 -10.91 5.22 6.68
N PRO A 144 -9.75 5.68 6.17
CA PRO A 144 -9.46 7.09 6.14
C PRO A 144 -10.51 7.81 5.31
N LEU A 145 -11.21 7.21 4.33
CA LEU A 145 -12.26 7.87 3.52
C LEU A 145 -13.38 8.55 4.32
N GLU A 146 -13.84 8.16 5.51
CA GLU A 146 -14.80 9.01 6.25
C GLU A 146 -14.09 10.23 6.84
N ALA A 147 -12.87 10.05 7.35
CA ALA A 147 -12.06 11.15 7.86
C ALA A 147 -11.47 12.01 6.73
N LEU A 148 -11.21 11.43 5.56
CA LEU A 148 -10.57 11.97 4.37
C LEU A 148 -11.66 12.54 3.47
N ASP A 149 -12.84 11.96 3.34
CA ASP A 149 -14.03 12.60 2.79
C ASP A 149 -14.48 13.72 3.72
N ALA A 150 -14.35 13.58 5.05
CA ALA A 150 -14.59 14.71 5.95
C ALA A 150 -13.50 15.78 5.82
N GLN A 151 -12.24 15.43 5.55
CA GLN A 151 -11.16 16.41 5.35
C GLN A 151 -11.20 17.03 3.96
N LEU A 152 -11.40 16.24 2.90
CA LEU A 152 -11.68 16.68 1.53
C LEU A 152 -12.95 17.52 1.51
N GLY A 153 -14.00 17.11 2.23
CA GLY A 153 -15.20 17.90 2.45
C GLY A 153 -14.89 19.25 3.09
N LYS A 154 -14.10 19.27 4.18
CA LYS A 154 -13.63 20.53 4.81
C LYS A 154 -12.75 21.36 3.88
N MET A 155 -11.92 20.74 3.05
CA MET A 155 -11.07 21.44 2.07
C MET A 155 -11.91 22.05 0.95
N LEU A 156 -12.90 21.31 0.45
CA LEU A 156 -13.88 21.79 -0.51
C LEU A 156 -14.74 22.90 0.10
N ASP A 157 -15.10 22.81 1.38
CA ASP A 157 -15.82 23.88 2.09
C ASP A 157 -14.97 25.14 2.21
N GLN A 158 -13.67 25.02 2.55
CA GLN A 158 -12.74 26.16 2.56
C GLN A 158 -12.59 26.82 1.17
N LEU A 159 -12.59 26.00 0.11
CA LEU A 159 -12.59 26.51 -1.26
C LEU A 159 -13.90 27.24 -1.57
N LYS A 160 -15.06 26.66 -1.20
CA LYS A 160 -16.40 27.27 -1.39
C LYS A 160 -16.62 28.54 -0.57
N GLU A 161 -15.92 28.73 0.54
CA GLU A 161 -15.93 29.99 1.30
C GLU A 161 -15.20 31.13 0.57
N ARG A 162 -14.24 30.79 -0.28
CA ARG A 162 -13.33 31.74 -0.94
C ARG A 162 -13.60 31.91 -2.42
N TYR A 163 -14.19 30.92 -3.07
CA TYR A 163 -14.43 30.87 -4.50
C TYR A 163 -15.86 30.44 -4.78
N LEU A 164 -16.40 30.93 -5.89
CA LEU A 164 -17.71 30.60 -6.40
C LEU A 164 -17.58 30.14 -7.85
N PRO A 165 -18.35 29.14 -8.28
CA PRO A 165 -18.50 28.83 -9.69
C PRO A 165 -18.94 30.07 -10.48
N VAL A 166 -18.45 30.27 -11.70
CA VAL A 166 -18.84 31.42 -12.53
C VAL A 166 -20.36 31.50 -12.77
N VAL A 167 -21.02 30.34 -12.80
CA VAL A 167 -22.48 30.21 -12.90
C VAL A 167 -23.22 30.82 -11.70
N ASP A 168 -22.60 30.78 -10.51
CA ASP A 168 -23.16 31.25 -9.25
C ASP A 168 -22.66 32.65 -8.88
N ALA A 169 -21.57 33.12 -9.52
CA ALA A 169 -20.96 34.42 -9.28
C ALA A 169 -21.74 35.60 -9.93
N GLY A 170 -22.82 35.32 -10.65
CA GLY A 170 -23.65 36.33 -11.32
C GLY A 170 -22.97 37.01 -12.50
N LEU A 171 -21.96 36.36 -13.11
CA LEU A 171 -21.24 36.93 -14.24
C LEU A 171 -22.10 37.01 -15.50
N PRO A 172 -22.00 38.10 -16.29
CA PRO A 172 -22.71 38.19 -17.56
C PRO A 172 -22.24 37.09 -18.51
N TRP A 173 -23.20 36.33 -19.05
CA TRP A 173 -22.94 35.36 -20.11
C TRP A 173 -23.04 36.04 -21.48
N ASP A 174 -21.98 35.99 -22.28
CA ASP A 174 -21.98 36.44 -23.66
C ASP A 174 -22.50 35.31 -24.56
N SER A 175 -23.69 35.50 -25.13
CA SER A 175 -24.30 34.50 -26.01
C SER A 175 -23.67 34.41 -27.40
N GLU A 176 -22.93 35.43 -27.84
CA GLU A 176 -22.29 35.44 -29.16
C GLU A 176 -20.95 34.69 -29.13
N GLU A 177 -20.15 34.91 -28.09
CA GLU A 177 -18.84 34.27 -27.91
C GLU A 177 -18.92 32.96 -27.09
N HIS A 178 -20.08 32.65 -26.51
CA HIS A 178 -20.31 31.47 -25.67
C HIS A 178 -19.36 31.39 -24.46
N GLU A 179 -19.09 32.53 -23.82
CA GLU A 179 -18.19 32.64 -22.67
C GLU A 179 -18.73 33.61 -21.60
N TYR A 180 -18.21 33.50 -20.39
CA TYR A 180 -18.49 34.46 -19.33
C TYR A 180 -17.62 35.70 -19.51
N ALA A 181 -18.24 36.88 -19.44
CA ALA A 181 -17.50 38.14 -19.51
C ALA A 181 -16.54 38.24 -18.30
N PRO A 182 -15.22 38.45 -18.52
CA PRO A 182 -14.21 38.50 -17.47
C PRO A 182 -14.22 39.87 -16.77
N VAL A 183 -15.38 40.25 -16.24
CA VAL A 183 -15.55 41.45 -15.42
C VAL A 183 -14.72 41.32 -14.13
N ASN A 184 -14.53 40.08 -13.67
CA ASN A 184 -13.62 39.68 -12.61
C ASN A 184 -12.62 38.65 -13.15
N GLU A 185 -11.55 38.40 -12.40
CA GLU A 185 -10.61 37.33 -12.71
C GLU A 185 -11.31 35.96 -12.63
N ILE A 186 -11.26 35.23 -13.75
CA ILE A 186 -11.77 33.86 -13.87
C ILE A 186 -10.55 32.93 -13.76
N LEU A 187 -10.64 31.96 -12.88
CA LEU A 187 -9.62 30.96 -12.60
C LEU A 187 -10.11 29.58 -13.02
N GLU A 188 -9.21 28.74 -13.49
CA GLU A 188 -9.47 27.31 -13.70
C GLU A 188 -9.48 26.57 -12.36
N ALA A 189 -10.12 25.40 -12.29
CA ALA A 189 -10.19 24.62 -11.05
C ALA A 189 -8.80 24.25 -10.51
N CYS A 190 -7.84 24.00 -11.39
CA CYS A 190 -6.45 23.72 -11.02
C CYS A 190 -5.77 24.95 -10.39
N ASP A 191 -6.00 26.15 -10.92
CA ASP A 191 -5.44 27.39 -10.39
C ASP A 191 -6.04 27.73 -9.03
N VAL A 192 -7.35 27.52 -8.84
CA VAL A 192 -8.03 27.69 -7.53
C VAL A 192 -7.40 26.81 -6.45
N VAL A 193 -7.11 25.56 -6.79
CA VAL A 193 -6.47 24.60 -5.89
C VAL A 193 -5.01 24.98 -5.65
N GLU A 194 -4.28 25.38 -6.67
CA GLU A 194 -2.88 25.80 -6.56
C GLU A 194 -2.72 27.04 -5.66
N GLU A 195 -3.58 28.05 -5.84
CA GLU A 195 -3.56 29.27 -5.02
C GLU A 195 -3.87 28.99 -3.54
N THR A 196 -4.71 27.98 -3.28
CA THR A 196 -5.16 27.69 -1.91
C THR A 196 -4.27 26.68 -1.20
N PHE A 197 -3.71 25.73 -1.94
CA PHE A 197 -2.99 24.57 -1.41
C PHE A 197 -1.62 24.37 -2.11
N GLU A 198 -0.90 25.45 -2.42
CA GLU A 198 0.41 25.44 -3.12
C GLU A 198 1.36 24.32 -2.66
N SER A 199 1.47 24.13 -1.34
CA SER A 199 2.39 23.17 -0.71
C SER A 199 1.97 21.70 -0.78
N PHE A 200 0.78 21.40 -1.31
CA PHE A 200 0.25 20.04 -1.35
C PHE A 200 0.85 19.23 -2.51
N PRO A 201 0.95 17.89 -2.38
CA PRO A 201 1.41 17.03 -3.47
C PRO A 201 0.54 17.16 -4.72
N VAL A 202 1.15 17.18 -5.90
CA VAL A 202 0.46 17.29 -7.21
C VAL A 202 -0.73 16.32 -7.34
N PRO A 203 -0.63 15.02 -6.99
CA PRO A 203 -1.77 14.10 -7.11
C PRO A 203 -2.99 14.47 -6.25
N VAL A 204 -2.77 15.15 -5.12
CA VAL A 204 -3.87 15.62 -4.25
C VAL A 204 -4.50 16.88 -4.84
N LYS A 205 -3.69 17.76 -5.43
CA LYS A 205 -4.17 18.96 -6.11
C LYS A 205 -5.00 18.61 -7.34
N ASP A 206 -4.53 17.67 -8.15
CA ASP A 206 -5.26 17.17 -9.32
C ASP A 206 -6.62 16.59 -8.91
N ALA A 207 -6.66 15.75 -7.86
CA ALA A 207 -7.90 15.17 -7.37
C ALA A 207 -8.90 16.21 -6.84
N LEU A 208 -8.42 17.27 -6.19
CA LEU A 208 -9.28 18.39 -5.74
C LEU A 208 -9.80 19.21 -6.92
N ALA A 209 -8.97 19.43 -7.95
CA ALA A 209 -9.38 20.15 -9.15
C ALA A 209 -10.47 19.37 -9.90
N ASP A 210 -10.29 18.06 -10.11
CA ASP A 210 -11.30 17.19 -10.70
C ASP A 210 -12.62 17.24 -9.90
N ALA A 211 -12.54 17.21 -8.56
CA ALA A 211 -13.71 17.31 -7.70
C ALA A 211 -14.43 18.66 -7.81
N LEU A 212 -13.70 19.78 -7.97
CA LEU A 212 -14.31 21.08 -8.23
C LEU A 212 -15.01 21.12 -9.58
N VAL A 213 -14.39 20.56 -10.63
CA VAL A 213 -14.99 20.46 -11.97
C VAL A 213 -16.33 19.73 -11.90
N ASP A 214 -16.40 18.63 -11.17
CA ASP A 214 -17.63 17.85 -10.99
C ASP A 214 -18.72 18.61 -10.20
N ILE A 215 -18.35 19.52 -9.30
CA ILE A 215 -19.28 20.25 -8.45
C ILE A 215 -19.86 21.50 -9.14
N GLY A 216 -19.01 22.28 -9.81
CA GLY A 216 -19.36 23.63 -10.28
C GLY A 216 -18.87 23.96 -11.69
N GLY A 217 -18.22 23.02 -12.37
CA GLY A 217 -17.52 23.25 -13.62
C GLY A 217 -16.08 23.74 -13.40
N ASP A 218 -15.37 23.96 -14.50
CA ASP A 218 -13.92 24.25 -14.48
C ASP A 218 -13.60 25.73 -14.20
N LEU A 219 -14.59 26.63 -14.29
CA LEU A 219 -14.38 28.07 -14.19
C LEU A 219 -14.92 28.63 -12.87
N TRP A 220 -14.07 29.36 -12.15
CA TRP A 220 -14.34 29.88 -10.81
C TRP A 220 -13.92 31.34 -10.67
N CYS A 221 -14.51 32.06 -9.72
CA CYS A 221 -14.11 33.41 -9.31
C CYS A 221 -13.97 33.50 -7.80
N ARG A 222 -13.17 34.46 -7.32
CA ARG A 222 -13.11 34.72 -5.87
C ARG A 222 -14.44 35.28 -5.38
N ALA A 223 -14.93 34.76 -4.26
CA ALA A 223 -16.21 35.16 -3.67
C ALA A 223 -16.26 36.65 -3.32
N VAL A 224 -15.11 37.24 -2.96
CA VAL A 224 -14.99 38.68 -2.67
C VAL A 224 -15.21 39.59 -3.88
N ASP A 225 -15.00 39.05 -5.08
CA ASP A 225 -15.17 39.78 -6.34
C ASP A 225 -16.59 39.58 -6.91
N SER A 226 -17.39 38.68 -6.32
CA SER A 226 -18.75 38.38 -6.80
C SER A 226 -19.73 39.54 -6.56
N TRP A 227 -20.52 39.84 -7.59
CA TRP A 227 -21.61 40.81 -7.51
C TRP A 227 -22.85 40.11 -7.00
N ARG A 228 -23.02 39.98 -5.68
CA ARG A 228 -24.30 39.50 -5.13
C ARG A 228 -25.39 40.56 -5.36
N LEU A 229 -26.35 40.24 -6.22
CA LEU A 229 -27.58 41.00 -6.44
C LEU A 229 -28.59 40.82 -5.28
N ASP A 230 -28.14 40.86 -4.03
CA ASP A 230 -28.99 40.73 -2.84
C ASP A 230 -29.04 42.04 -2.02
N ASP A 231 -29.10 43.18 -2.71
CA ASP A 231 -29.48 44.47 -2.13
C ASP A 231 -30.65 45.09 -2.94
N GLU A 232 -31.81 44.40 -2.96
CA GLU A 232 -33.15 45.00 -3.14
C GLU A 232 -34.22 44.28 -2.31
#